data_AF-A0A9P7NN84-F1
#
_entry.id   AF-A0A9P7NN84-F1
#
_cell.length_a   1.000
_cell.length_b   1.000
_cell.length_c   1.000
_cell.angle_alpha   90.00
_cell.angle_beta   90.00
_cell.angle_gamma   90.00
#
_symmetry.space_group_name_H-M   'P 1'
#
loop_
_entity.id
_entity.type
_entity.pdbx_description
1 polymer ?
#
loop_
_entity_poly.entity_id
_entity_poly.type
_entity_poly.pdbx_seq_one_letter_code
_entity_poly.pdbx_strand_id
1 'polypeptide(L)'
;MKISALGVYLSLWALTAHAVAFAPLPSRCDCPGTAINSSLAEQVACGDPRLGPIALRHPDWKTIVPITRTWHPLDRLCPREFFEKWTRKDVRFIYTIEDGFQLDSHKHAIKQTAVLCPGTLIDRFGGEQGSFLAPAGMCYEARSIPPLNLVTEKGPNSYAAGFFRLTIYPKSPP
;
A
#
# COMPACT_ATOMS: atom_id res chain seq x y z
N MET A 1 22.74 2.68 59.94
CA MET A 1 22.32 1.82 58.81
C MET A 1 21.67 2.71 57.77
N LYS A 2 22.30 2.89 56.61
CA LYS A 2 21.88 3.78 55.51
C LYS A 2 20.83 3.09 54.65
N ILE A 3 19.75 3.77 54.27
CA ILE A 3 19.09 3.50 52.98
C ILE A 3 18.62 4.85 52.42
N SER A 4 19.36 5.33 51.42
CA SER A 4 18.97 6.43 50.54
C SER A 4 18.50 5.77 49.24
N ALA A 5 17.24 5.99 48.85
CA ALA A 5 16.69 5.50 47.59
C ALA A 5 16.61 6.68 46.61
N LEU A 6 17.62 6.84 45.76
CA LEU A 6 17.49 7.62 44.54
C LEU A 6 16.69 6.80 43.52
N GLY A 7 15.45 7.21 43.27
CA GLY A 7 14.64 6.69 42.17
C GLY A 7 15.18 7.20 40.83
N VAL A 8 15.72 6.30 40.03
CA VAL A 8 16.04 6.55 38.62
C VAL A 8 14.73 6.45 37.83
N TYR A 9 14.23 7.58 37.33
CA TYR A 9 13.14 7.60 36.36
C TYR A 9 13.70 7.17 35.00
N LEU A 10 13.51 5.91 34.62
CA LEU A 10 13.68 5.46 33.24
C LEU A 10 12.47 5.95 32.42
N SER A 11 12.64 7.02 31.65
CA SER A 11 11.65 7.45 30.67
C SER A 11 11.67 6.49 29.47
N LEU A 12 10.83 5.45 29.52
CA LEU A 12 10.48 4.66 28.33
C LEU A 12 9.54 5.50 27.43
N TRP A 13 10.10 6.43 26.67
CA TRP A 13 9.52 6.76 25.37
C TRP A 13 9.98 5.70 24.38
N ALA A 14 9.50 4.46 24.56
CA ALA A 14 9.49 3.53 23.46
C ALA A 14 8.57 4.17 22.41
N LEU A 15 9.15 4.70 21.33
CA LEU A 15 8.45 4.97 20.09
C LEU A 15 7.80 3.64 19.67
N THR A 16 6.58 3.40 20.12
CA THR A 16 5.78 2.30 19.63
C THR A 16 5.54 2.61 18.16
N ALA A 17 6.28 1.93 17.29
CA ALA A 17 5.94 1.86 15.89
C ALA A 17 4.54 1.25 15.84
N HIS A 18 3.52 2.10 15.66
CA HIS A 18 2.14 1.68 15.55
C HIS A 18 1.97 1.01 14.20
N ALA A 19 2.23 -0.28 14.15
CA ALA A 19 1.94 -1.12 13.00
C ALA A 19 0.47 -1.52 13.06
N VAL A 20 -0.30 -1.15 12.03
CA VAL A 20 -1.65 -1.67 11.86
C VAL A 20 -1.56 -2.91 10.97
N ALA A 21 -1.76 -4.09 11.57
CA ALA A 21 -1.74 -5.36 10.86
C ALA A 21 -2.92 -5.47 9.90
N PHE A 22 -2.67 -6.01 8.70
CA PHE A 22 -3.75 -6.46 7.82
C PHE A 22 -4.33 -7.76 8.33
N ALA A 23 -5.56 -8.08 7.89
CA ALA A 23 -6.16 -9.38 8.19
C ALA A 23 -5.22 -10.50 7.72
N PRO A 24 -4.98 -11.53 8.56
CA PRO A 24 -4.16 -12.66 8.15
C PRO A 24 -4.80 -13.39 6.96
N LEU A 25 -3.99 -14.13 6.21
CA LEU A 25 -4.48 -15.01 5.15
C LEU A 25 -5.55 -15.95 5.73
N PRO A 26 -6.57 -16.37 4.93
CA PRO A 26 -7.53 -17.37 5.39
C PRO A 26 -6.81 -18.61 5.91
N SER A 27 -7.27 -19.21 7.01
CA SER A 27 -6.60 -20.33 7.71
C SER A 27 -6.34 -21.59 6.87
N ARG A 28 -7.00 -21.70 5.71
CA ARG A 28 -6.80 -22.77 4.71
C ARG A 28 -5.72 -22.46 3.67
N CYS A 29 -5.18 -21.25 3.68
CA CYS A 29 -4.27 -20.75 2.67
C CYS A 29 -2.83 -20.83 3.14
N ASP A 30 -2.05 -21.63 2.44
CA ASP A 30 -0.59 -21.64 2.55
C ASP A 30 0.02 -20.63 1.56
N CYS A 31 1.36 -20.59 1.50
CA CYS A 31 2.12 -19.74 0.59
C CYS A 31 2.67 -20.41 -0.69
N PRO A 32 2.08 -21.49 -1.27
CA PRO A 32 2.68 -22.14 -2.42
C PRO A 32 2.48 -21.28 -3.69
N GLY A 33 3.50 -21.21 -4.54
CA GLY A 33 3.48 -20.39 -5.76
C GLY A 33 3.87 -18.92 -5.56
N THR A 34 4.24 -18.54 -4.33
CA THR A 34 4.84 -17.23 -4.05
C THR A 34 6.35 -17.29 -4.21
N ALA A 35 6.97 -16.15 -4.49
CA ALA A 35 8.41 -15.98 -4.54
C ALA A 35 8.92 -15.69 -3.13
N ILE A 36 8.84 -16.69 -2.25
CA ILE A 36 9.16 -16.56 -0.82
C ILE A 36 10.58 -16.04 -0.65
N ASN A 37 10.71 -14.89 0.00
CA ASN A 37 11.95 -14.41 0.58
C ASN A 37 11.80 -14.37 2.10
N SER A 38 12.50 -15.28 2.79
CA SER A 38 12.45 -15.38 4.25
C SER A 38 12.88 -14.11 4.97
N SER A 39 13.79 -13.33 4.39
CA SER A 39 14.24 -12.04 4.93
C SER A 39 13.13 -10.97 4.93
N LEU A 40 12.06 -11.20 4.18
CA LEU A 40 10.91 -10.31 4.06
C LEU A 40 9.66 -10.83 4.77
N ALA A 41 9.71 -12.01 5.40
CA ALA A 41 8.53 -12.66 5.98
C ALA A 41 7.86 -11.83 7.09
N GLU A 42 8.61 -10.94 7.76
CA GLU A 42 8.08 -10.01 8.78
C GLU A 42 7.55 -8.69 8.20
N GLN A 43 7.72 -8.45 6.90
CA GLN A 43 7.38 -7.21 6.24
C GLN A 43 6.21 -7.39 5.27
N VAL A 44 6.22 -8.47 4.49
CA VAL A 44 5.26 -8.72 3.41
C VAL A 44 4.69 -10.14 3.49
N ALA A 45 3.43 -10.29 3.08
CA ALA A 45 2.73 -11.56 3.19
C ALA A 45 3.47 -12.66 2.41
N CYS A 46 3.62 -13.84 3.03
CA CYS A 46 4.39 -14.96 2.48
C CYS A 46 5.85 -14.63 2.09
N GLY A 47 6.43 -13.54 2.59
CA GLY A 47 7.74 -13.06 2.13
C GLY A 47 7.77 -12.66 0.65
N ASP A 48 6.61 -12.45 0.03
CA ASP A 48 6.47 -12.03 -1.37
C ASP A 48 5.84 -10.62 -1.44
N PRO A 49 6.59 -9.59 -1.88
CA PRO A 49 6.12 -8.22 -1.88
C PRO A 49 4.88 -8.00 -2.76
N ARG A 50 4.62 -8.88 -3.73
CA ARG A 50 3.43 -8.79 -4.59
C ARG A 50 2.13 -8.98 -3.82
N LEU A 51 2.18 -9.61 -2.64
CA LEU A 51 1.03 -9.78 -1.74
C LEU A 51 0.85 -8.63 -0.76
N GLY A 52 1.72 -7.61 -0.81
CA GLY A 52 1.64 -6.42 0.04
C GLY A 52 2.16 -6.65 1.46
N PRO A 53 2.12 -5.62 2.32
CA PRO A 53 2.71 -5.68 3.64
C PRO A 53 1.82 -6.47 4.61
N ILE A 54 2.40 -7.16 5.59
CA ILE A 54 1.62 -7.79 6.67
C ILE A 54 1.07 -6.77 7.67
N ALA A 55 1.72 -5.61 7.75
CA ALA A 55 1.29 -4.48 8.56
C ALA A 55 1.74 -3.16 7.94
N LEU A 56 0.92 -2.11 8.08
CA LEU A 56 1.26 -0.78 7.63
C LEU A 56 2.32 -0.16 8.54
N ARG A 57 3.50 0.09 7.97
CA ARG A 57 4.60 0.82 8.60
C ARG A 57 4.91 2.05 7.74
N HIS A 58 4.38 3.21 8.12
CA HIS A 58 4.60 4.47 7.42
C HIS A 58 4.49 5.66 8.39
N PRO A 59 5.28 6.74 8.23
CA PRO A 59 5.14 7.95 9.03
C PRO A 59 3.70 8.50 9.03
N ASP A 60 3.05 8.49 7.86
CA ASP A 60 1.65 8.93 7.69
C ASP A 60 0.60 7.84 7.92
N TRP A 61 0.86 6.86 8.77
CA TRP A 61 -0.09 5.76 9.03
C TRP A 61 -1.49 6.23 9.43
N LYS A 62 -1.61 7.35 10.16
CA LYS A 62 -2.91 7.95 10.56
C LYS A 62 -3.76 8.35 9.36
N THR A 63 -3.13 8.64 8.22
CA THR A 63 -3.80 8.93 6.95
C THR A 63 -4.13 7.65 6.19
N ILE A 64 -3.18 6.71 6.14
CA ILE A 64 -3.30 5.51 5.31
C ILE A 64 -4.30 4.52 5.90
N VAL A 65 -4.32 4.35 7.23
CA VAL A 65 -5.16 3.36 7.90
C VAL A 65 -6.64 3.54 7.59
N PRO A 66 -7.23 4.75 7.63
CA PRO A 66 -8.60 4.96 7.16
C PRO A 66 -8.83 4.57 5.70
N ILE A 67 -7.85 4.83 4.81
CA ILE A 67 -7.95 4.53 3.38
C ILE A 67 -7.97 3.03 3.11
N THR A 68 -7.26 2.22 3.90
CA THR A 68 -7.13 0.77 3.70
C THR A 68 -8.00 -0.04 4.67
N ARG A 69 -8.83 0.59 5.49
CA ARG A 69 -9.49 -0.05 6.65
C ARG A 69 -10.40 -1.22 6.26
N THR A 70 -11.06 -1.10 5.12
CA THR A 70 -12.02 -2.09 4.61
C THR A 70 -11.38 -3.04 3.58
N TRP A 71 -10.10 -2.87 3.27
CA TRP A 71 -9.50 -3.50 2.11
C TRP A 71 -9.02 -4.90 2.48
N HIS A 72 -9.46 -5.87 1.68
CA HIS A 72 -9.06 -7.26 1.81
C HIS A 72 -8.08 -7.59 0.67
N PRO A 73 -6.76 -7.70 0.93
CA PRO A 73 -5.73 -7.74 -0.11
C PRO A 73 -5.96 -8.81 -1.19
N LEU A 74 -6.39 -9.99 -0.76
CA LEU A 74 -6.64 -11.14 -1.63
C LEU A 74 -8.14 -11.49 -1.71
N ASP A 75 -9.01 -10.64 -1.15
CA ASP A 75 -10.42 -10.93 -0.93
C ASP A 75 -10.60 -12.32 -0.26
N ARG A 76 -11.13 -13.31 -0.98
CA ARG A 76 -11.33 -14.69 -0.50
C ARG A 76 -10.36 -15.71 -1.11
N LEU A 77 -9.40 -15.25 -1.92
CA LEU A 77 -8.46 -16.11 -2.63
C LEU A 77 -7.22 -16.43 -1.77
N CYS A 78 -6.67 -17.63 -1.97
CA CYS A 78 -5.32 -17.95 -1.50
C CYS A 78 -4.26 -17.34 -2.45
N PRO A 79 -3.00 -17.16 -2.01
CA PRO A 79 -1.95 -16.51 -2.80
C PRO A 79 -1.76 -17.05 -4.21
N ARG A 80 -1.78 -18.38 -4.38
CA ARG A 80 -1.70 -19.04 -5.70
C ARG A 80 -2.84 -18.61 -6.62
N GLU A 81 -4.08 -18.74 -6.13
CA GLU A 81 -5.29 -18.41 -6.91
C GLU A 81 -5.32 -16.92 -7.29
N PHE A 82 -4.87 -16.07 -6.37
CA PHE A 82 -4.73 -14.64 -6.63
C PHE A 82 -3.74 -14.37 -7.77
N PHE A 83 -2.58 -15.00 -7.76
CA PHE A 83 -1.61 -14.84 -8.84
C PHE A 83 -2.06 -15.47 -10.16
N GLU A 84 -2.67 -16.64 -10.15
CA GLU A 84 -3.24 -17.26 -11.35
C GLU A 84 -4.29 -16.35 -12.01
N LYS A 85 -5.07 -15.63 -11.21
CA LYS A 85 -6.11 -14.72 -11.70
C LYS A 85 -5.55 -13.39 -12.21
N TRP A 86 -4.55 -12.83 -11.53
CA TRP A 86 -4.16 -11.42 -11.72
C TRP A 86 -2.74 -11.22 -12.24
N THR A 87 -1.98 -12.27 -12.51
CA THR A 87 -0.62 -12.16 -13.04
C THR A 87 -0.44 -12.92 -14.35
N ARG A 88 0.55 -12.49 -15.12
CA ARG A 88 1.01 -13.17 -16.35
C ARG A 88 1.98 -14.29 -15.98
N LYS A 89 2.32 -15.12 -16.97
CA LYS A 89 3.35 -16.18 -16.83
C LYS A 89 4.72 -15.63 -16.41
N ASP A 90 5.02 -14.37 -16.74
CA ASP A 90 6.25 -13.68 -16.35
C ASP A 90 6.12 -12.95 -14.99
N VAL A 91 5.16 -13.39 -14.16
CA VAL A 91 4.91 -12.96 -12.78
C VAL A 91 4.48 -11.49 -12.59
N ARG A 92 4.31 -10.72 -13.67
CA ARG A 92 3.82 -9.33 -13.62
C ARG A 92 2.30 -9.28 -13.52
N PHE A 93 1.78 -8.29 -12.79
CA PHE A 93 0.34 -8.03 -12.73
C PHE A 93 -0.24 -7.70 -14.11
N ILE A 94 -1.44 -8.21 -14.37
CA ILE A 94 -2.23 -7.88 -15.55
C ILE A 94 -3.01 -6.60 -15.22
N TYR A 95 -2.68 -5.52 -15.91
CA TYR A 95 -3.47 -4.29 -15.87
C TYR A 95 -4.53 -4.29 -16.97
N THR A 96 -5.64 -3.63 -16.70
CA THR A 96 -6.76 -3.47 -17.63
C THR A 96 -6.36 -2.58 -18.82
N ILE A 97 -7.08 -2.74 -19.93
CA ILE A 97 -6.96 -1.85 -21.10
C ILE A 97 -7.36 -0.41 -20.74
N GLU A 98 -7.13 0.53 -21.65
CA GLU A 98 -7.61 1.92 -21.55
C GLU A 98 -7.21 2.58 -20.22
N ASP A 99 -5.98 2.36 -19.77
CA ASP A 99 -5.43 2.90 -18.52
C ASP A 99 -6.29 2.59 -17.27
N GLY A 100 -7.16 1.58 -17.33
CA GLY A 100 -8.07 1.23 -16.25
C GLY A 100 -9.22 2.21 -16.01
N PHE A 101 -9.49 3.11 -16.95
CA PHE A 101 -10.75 3.84 -16.95
C PHE A 101 -11.93 2.88 -17.11
N GLN A 102 -13.05 3.24 -16.50
CA GLN A 102 -14.31 2.52 -16.72
C GLN A 102 -14.67 2.58 -18.20
N LEU A 103 -15.17 1.47 -18.75
CA LEU A 103 -15.52 1.38 -20.15
C LEU A 103 -17.01 1.63 -20.39
N ASP A 104 -17.34 2.26 -21.52
CA ASP A 104 -18.70 2.36 -22.02
C ASP A 104 -19.18 1.03 -22.67
N SER A 105 -20.39 1.02 -23.23
CA SER A 105 -20.95 -0.14 -23.93
C SER A 105 -20.17 -0.55 -25.18
N HIS A 106 -19.35 0.34 -25.74
CA HIS A 106 -18.52 0.11 -26.93
C HIS A 106 -17.05 -0.21 -26.57
N LYS A 107 -16.73 -0.40 -25.29
CA LYS A 107 -15.39 -0.70 -24.78
C LYS A 107 -14.39 0.47 -24.87
N HIS A 108 -14.87 1.72 -24.91
CA HIS A 108 -14.01 2.90 -24.83
C HIS A 108 -13.94 3.46 -23.41
N ALA A 109 -12.80 4.08 -23.08
CA ALA A 109 -12.60 4.77 -21.81
C ALA A 109 -13.63 5.89 -21.59
N ILE A 110 -14.31 5.88 -20.44
CA ILE A 110 -15.08 7.00 -19.93
C ILE A 110 -14.11 7.92 -19.19
N LYS A 111 -13.59 8.93 -19.90
CA LYS A 111 -12.66 9.93 -19.36
C LYS A 111 -12.86 11.29 -19.99
N GLN A 112 -12.46 12.34 -19.28
CA GLN A 112 -12.46 13.71 -19.77
C GLN A 112 -11.22 14.47 -19.28
N THR A 113 -10.80 15.46 -20.05
CA THR A 113 -9.75 16.39 -19.64
C THR A 113 -10.33 17.36 -18.60
N ALA A 114 -9.69 17.42 -17.44
CA ALA A 114 -10.05 18.35 -16.37
C ALA A 114 -8.82 19.09 -15.86
N VAL A 115 -9.00 20.34 -15.44
CA VAL A 115 -7.97 21.13 -14.76
C VAL A 115 -8.16 20.99 -13.26
N LEU A 116 -7.12 20.56 -12.55
CA LEU A 116 -7.13 20.55 -11.09
C LEU A 116 -6.86 21.97 -10.58
N CYS A 117 -7.78 22.51 -9.78
CA CYS A 117 -7.62 23.84 -9.22
C CYS A 117 -6.52 23.87 -8.14
N PRO A 118 -5.81 25.00 -7.97
CA PRO A 118 -4.93 25.19 -6.82
C PRO A 118 -5.63 24.88 -5.50
N GLY A 119 -4.94 24.20 -4.59
CA GLY A 119 -5.48 23.70 -3.33
C GLY A 119 -6.15 22.32 -3.41
N THR A 120 -6.32 21.74 -4.60
CA THR A 120 -6.82 20.36 -4.73
C THR A 120 -5.87 19.39 -4.04
N LEU A 121 -6.42 18.55 -3.15
CA LEU A 121 -5.68 17.49 -2.46
C LEU A 121 -5.81 16.18 -3.23
N ILE A 122 -4.65 15.60 -3.55
CA ILE A 122 -4.53 14.31 -4.20
C ILE A 122 -3.58 13.41 -3.41
N ASP A 123 -3.71 12.11 -3.59
CA ASP A 123 -2.77 11.15 -3.04
C ASP A 123 -2.45 10.02 -4.04
N ARG A 124 -1.43 9.23 -3.71
CA ARG A 124 -0.95 8.13 -4.53
C ARG A 124 -0.32 7.03 -3.68
N PHE A 125 -0.49 5.80 -4.14
CA PHE A 125 0.27 4.62 -3.71
C PHE A 125 1.21 4.13 -4.84
N GLY A 126 2.47 3.90 -4.52
CA GLY A 126 3.55 3.50 -5.43
C GLY A 126 4.60 4.60 -5.63
N GLY A 127 5.64 4.33 -6.43
CA GLY A 127 6.74 5.27 -6.65
C GLY A 127 6.34 6.59 -7.36
N GLU A 128 7.17 7.61 -7.18
CA GLU A 128 6.97 8.99 -7.68
C GLU A 128 6.91 9.10 -9.21
N GLN A 129 7.45 8.11 -9.93
CA GLN A 129 7.54 8.14 -11.39
C GLN A 129 6.23 7.81 -12.11
N GLY A 130 5.18 7.39 -11.41
CA GLY A 130 3.91 7.02 -12.03
C GLY A 130 2.90 8.17 -12.14
N SER A 131 1.96 8.05 -13.08
CA SER A 131 1.04 9.11 -13.49
C SER A 131 -0.39 9.00 -12.95
N PHE A 132 -0.71 7.98 -12.14
CA PHE A 132 -2.05 7.75 -11.61
C PHE A 132 -2.20 8.32 -10.20
N LEU A 133 -3.22 9.16 -10.00
CA LEU A 133 -3.50 9.87 -8.76
C LEU A 133 -4.95 9.61 -8.36
N ALA A 134 -5.27 9.75 -7.08
CA ALA A 134 -6.65 9.75 -6.62
C ALA A 134 -6.95 11.00 -5.80
N PRO A 135 -8.24 11.38 -5.64
CA PRO A 135 -8.65 12.31 -4.60
C PRO A 135 -8.12 11.85 -3.24
N ALA A 136 -7.54 12.78 -2.47
CA ALA A 136 -6.96 12.44 -1.19
C ALA A 136 -7.99 11.78 -0.26
N GLY A 137 -7.65 10.64 0.33
CA GLY A 137 -8.53 9.90 1.23
C GLY A 137 -9.48 8.89 0.56
N MET A 138 -9.45 8.77 -0.77
CA MET A 138 -10.24 7.74 -1.47
C MET A 138 -9.84 6.34 -1.02
N CYS A 139 -10.81 5.47 -0.73
CA CYS A 139 -10.56 4.09 -0.26
C CYS A 139 -9.65 3.31 -1.23
N TYR A 140 -8.83 2.40 -0.71
CA TYR A 140 -7.84 1.66 -1.48
C TYR A 140 -8.46 0.75 -2.56
N GLU A 141 -9.59 0.13 -2.23
CA GLU A 141 -10.45 -0.72 -3.05
C GLU A 141 -10.93 0.00 -4.30
N ALA A 142 -11.21 1.30 -4.19
CA ALA A 142 -11.72 2.12 -5.29
C ALA A 142 -10.65 2.43 -6.35
N ARG A 143 -9.39 2.06 -6.08
CA ARG A 143 -8.23 2.39 -6.93
C ARG A 143 -7.85 1.26 -7.88
N SER A 144 -8.40 0.05 -7.70
CA SER A 144 -8.09 -1.12 -8.54
C SER A 144 -6.59 -1.39 -8.73
N ILE A 145 -5.78 -1.15 -7.69
CA ILE A 145 -4.32 -1.37 -7.69
C ILE A 145 -3.95 -2.60 -6.84
N PRO A 146 -2.90 -3.35 -7.22
CA PRO A 146 -2.52 -4.57 -6.51
C PRO A 146 -1.93 -4.27 -5.12
N PRO A 147 -1.84 -5.28 -4.23
CA PRO A 147 -1.20 -5.14 -2.93
C PRO A 147 0.24 -4.61 -2.98
N LEU A 148 0.96 -4.89 -4.06
CA LEU A 148 2.32 -4.41 -4.31
C LEU A 148 2.45 -2.88 -4.20
N ASN A 149 1.41 -2.10 -4.51
CA ASN A 149 1.48 -0.64 -4.43
C ASN A 149 1.56 -0.10 -2.98
N LEU A 150 1.23 -0.93 -1.98
CA LEU A 150 1.44 -0.62 -0.56
C LEU A 150 2.83 -0.94 -0.05
N VAL A 151 3.73 -1.44 -0.91
CA VAL A 151 5.13 -1.67 -0.58
C VAL A 151 6.03 -0.87 -1.53
N THR A 152 7.13 -0.37 -0.99
CA THR A 152 8.14 0.41 -1.69
C THR A 152 9.47 0.04 -1.08
N GLU A 153 10.35 -0.48 -1.94
CA GLU A 153 11.69 -0.87 -1.53
C GLU A 153 12.46 0.36 -1.01
N LYS A 154 13.02 0.22 0.18
CA LYS A 154 13.88 1.22 0.84
C LYS A 154 15.35 0.79 0.85
N GLY A 155 15.64 -0.46 0.49
CA GLY A 155 16.97 -1.05 0.40
C GLY A 155 16.91 -2.57 0.36
N PRO A 156 18.07 -3.25 0.34
CA PRO A 156 18.11 -4.71 0.36
C PRO A 156 17.34 -5.24 1.58
N ASN A 157 16.27 -5.98 1.33
CA ASN A 157 15.39 -6.56 2.35
C ASN A 157 14.60 -5.53 3.20
N SER A 158 14.30 -4.33 2.69
CA SER A 158 13.48 -3.34 3.42
C SER A 158 12.40 -2.74 2.54
N TYR A 159 11.15 -2.77 3.01
CA TYR A 159 10.00 -2.15 2.36
C TYR A 159 9.26 -1.19 3.31
N ALA A 160 8.75 -0.09 2.78
CA ALA A 160 7.82 0.83 3.45
C ALA A 160 6.60 1.08 2.57
N ALA A 161 5.52 1.67 3.10
CA ALA A 161 4.41 2.05 2.23
C ALA A 161 4.81 3.17 1.25
N GLY A 162 4.51 3.01 -0.03
CA GLY A 162 4.76 4.03 -1.05
C GLY A 162 3.67 5.08 -1.11
N PHE A 163 3.42 5.80 -0.02
CA PHE A 163 2.30 6.75 0.05
C PHE A 163 2.78 8.19 -0.10
N PHE A 164 2.11 8.93 -0.98
CA PHE A 164 2.35 10.35 -1.22
C PHE A 164 1.02 11.10 -1.12
N ARG A 165 1.01 12.20 -0.36
CA ARG A 165 -0.07 13.17 -0.34
C ARG A 165 0.46 14.49 -0.89
N LEU A 166 -0.27 15.08 -1.85
CA LEU A 166 0.17 16.26 -2.58
C LEU A 166 -0.95 17.31 -2.62
N THR A 167 -0.54 18.57 -2.66
CA THR A 167 -1.42 19.71 -2.89
C THR A 167 -1.07 20.33 -4.25
N ILE A 168 -2.08 20.57 -5.08
CA ILE A 168 -1.87 21.28 -6.35
C ILE A 168 -1.58 22.75 -6.07
N TYR A 169 -0.43 23.23 -6.55
CA TYR A 169 -0.05 24.64 -6.46
C TYR A 169 -0.33 25.36 -7.78
N PRO A 170 -0.54 26.69 -7.76
CA PRO A 170 -0.62 27.45 -8.99
C PRO A 170 0.69 27.29 -9.78
N LYS A 171 0.57 27.22 -11.10
CA LYS A 171 1.73 27.17 -11.99
C LYS A 171 2.58 28.41 -11.73
N SER A 172 3.82 28.24 -11.28
CA SER A 172 4.77 29.35 -11.16
C SER A 172 4.91 30.04 -12.51
N PRO A 173 4.96 31.38 -12.55
CA PRO A 173 5.28 32.08 -13.78
C PRO A 173 6.66 31.62 -14.30
N PRO A 174 6.85 31.58 -15.63
CA PRO A 174 8.11 31.19 -16.25
C PRO A 174 9.27 32.13 -15.90
#